data_AF-A0A1Y0CGL6-F1
#
_entry.id   AF-A0A1Y0CGL6-F1
#
_cell.length_a   1.000
_cell.length_b   1.000
_cell.length_c   1.000
_cell.angle_alpha   90.00
_cell.angle_beta   90.00
_cell.angle_gamma   90.00
#
_symmetry.space_group_name_H-M   'P 1'
#
loop_
_entity.id
_entity.type
_entity.pdbx_description
1 polymer ?
#
loop_
_entity_poly.entity_id
_entity_poly.type
_entity_poly.pdbx_seq_one_letter_code
_entity_poly.pdbx_strand_id
1 'polypeptide(L)' 'MKLPTKLAKSLHLKPGDEFYWRHSDDDPDILLFVPAEVLERRYTHGEHAERAVRTSADPLPNSEEQTAHDQRPSG' A
#
# COMPACT_ATOMS: atom_id res chain seq x y z
N MET A 1 -3.85 25.65 5.33
CA MET A 1 -5.01 25.03 6.01
C MET A 1 -4.99 25.45 7.48
N LYS A 2 -6.14 25.60 8.14
CA LYS A 2 -6.21 25.89 9.59
C LYS A 2 -6.78 24.68 10.32
N LEU A 3 -6.03 24.11 11.27
CA LEU A 3 -6.48 23.02 12.12
C LEU A 3 -6.94 23.58 13.47
N PRO A 4 -8.08 23.12 14.03
CA PRO A 4 -8.49 23.52 15.37
C PRO A 4 -7.41 23.21 16.40
N THR A 5 -7.11 24.16 17.31
CA THR A 5 -6.00 24.02 18.27
C THR A 5 -6.14 22.80 19.18
N LYS A 6 -7.37 22.44 19.57
CA LYS A 6 -7.62 21.24 20.39
C LYS A 6 -7.24 19.96 19.64
N LEU A 7 -7.58 19.88 18.34
CA LEU A 7 -7.25 18.74 17.48
C LEU A 7 -5.74 18.64 17.24
N ALA A 8 -5.08 19.78 16.99
CA ALA A 8 -3.62 19.80 16.83
C ALA A 8 -2.92 19.25 18.09
N LYS A 9 -3.38 19.65 19.27
CA LYS A 9 -2.82 19.18 20.55
C LYS A 9 -3.07 17.69 20.79
N SER A 10 -4.28 17.18 20.51
CA SER A 10 -4.55 15.74 20.69
C SER A 10 -3.73 14.86 19.75
N LEU A 11 -3.37 15.39 18.58
CA LEU A 11 -2.50 14.74 17.60
C LEU A 11 -1.02 15.02 17.83
N HIS A 12 -0.66 15.73 18.90
CA HIS A 12 0.73 16.12 19.24
C HIS A 12 1.46 16.91 18.15
N LEU A 13 0.72 17.61 17.27
CA LEU A 13 1.27 18.40 16.19
C LEU A 13 1.90 19.69 16.70
N LYS A 14 3.06 20.02 16.16
CA LYS A 14 3.79 21.27 16.38
C LYS A 14 3.72 22.15 15.13
N PRO A 15 3.88 23.48 15.29
CA PRO A 15 4.03 24.36 14.13
C PRO A 15 5.20 23.92 13.26
N GLY A 16 4.94 23.72 11.97
CA GLY A 16 5.94 23.26 11.00
C GLY A 16 5.89 21.76 10.72
N ASP A 17 5.13 20.97 11.46
CA ASP A 17 4.95 19.54 11.16
C ASP A 17 4.20 19.35 9.83
N GLU A 18 4.69 18.41 9.02
CA GLU A 18 4.05 18.01 7.77
C GLU A 18 3.04 16.89 7.97
N PHE A 19 1.94 16.95 7.22
CA PHE A 19 0.87 15.96 7.29
C PHE A 19 0.09 15.91 5.97
N TYR A 20 -0.60 14.81 5.76
CA TYR A 20 -1.38 14.53 4.56
C TYR A 20 -2.81 14.12 4.91
N TRP A 21 -3.70 14.34 3.96
CA TRP A 21 -5.08 13.85 4.00
C TRP A 21 -5.26 12.80 2.91
N ARG A 22 -5.98 11.73 3.23
CA ARG A 22 -6.39 10.71 2.25
C ARG A 22 -7.78 10.20 2.59
N HIS A 23 -8.48 9.66 1.60
CA HIS A 23 -9.67 8.85 1.88
C HIS A 23 -9.27 7.50 2.46
N SER A 24 -10.14 6.92 3.28
CA SER A 24 -10.00 5.54 3.70
C SER A 24 -10.20 4.60 2.51
N ASP A 25 -9.47 3.48 2.51
CA ASP A 25 -9.60 2.46 1.47
C ASP A 25 -10.86 1.60 1.68
N ASP A 26 -11.33 1.49 2.93
CA ASP A 26 -12.50 0.70 3.31
C ASP A 26 -13.82 1.47 3.18
N ASP A 27 -13.77 2.80 3.33
CA ASP A 27 -14.96 3.68 3.29
C ASP A 27 -14.60 5.06 2.70
N PRO A 28 -15.08 5.39 1.49
CA PRO A 28 -14.72 6.63 0.81
C PRO A 28 -15.26 7.89 1.50
N ASP A 29 -16.25 7.79 2.37
CA ASP A 29 -16.80 8.95 3.10
C ASP A 29 -15.93 9.34 4.31
N ILE A 30 -14.92 8.54 4.64
CA ILE A 30 -14.00 8.80 5.74
C ILE A 30 -12.72 9.46 5.23
N LEU A 31 -12.42 10.65 5.76
CA LEU A 31 -11.14 11.33 5.55
C LEU A 31 -10.17 11.04 6.70
N LEU A 32 -9.01 10.48 6.36
CA LEU A 32 -7.95 10.14 7.29
C LEU A 32 -6.89 11.25 7.32
N PHE A 33 -6.51 11.63 8.54
CA PHE A 33 -5.35 12.46 8.80
C PHE A 33 -4.12 11.59 9.01
N VAL A 34 -3.05 11.83 8.25
CA VAL A 34 -1.83 11.03 8.31
C VAL A 34 -0.62 11.94 8.52
N PRO A 35 -0.01 11.92 9.72
CA PRO A 35 1.27 12.59 9.95
C PRO A 35 2.37 12.03 9.04
N ALA A 36 3.28 12.88 8.56
CA ALA A 36 4.32 12.48 7.61
C ALA A 36 5.21 11.35 8.13
N GLU A 37 5.54 11.35 9.42
CA GLU A 37 6.35 10.31 10.07
C GLU A 37 5.68 8.93 10.06
N VAL A 38 4.34 8.89 10.05
CA VAL A 38 3.60 7.63 9.92
C VAL A 38 3.69 7.13 8.48
N LEU A 39 3.66 8.03 7.51
CA LEU A 39 3.77 7.72 6.10
C LEU A 39 5.16 7.14 5.78
N GLU A 40 6.23 7.80 6.22
CA GLU A 40 7.62 7.34 6.03
C GLU A 40 7.85 5.94 6.61
N ARG A 41 7.35 5.70 7.83
CA ARG A 41 7.42 4.38 8.46
C ARG A 41 6.64 3.34 7.68
N ARG A 42 5.41 3.65 7.25
CA ARG A 42 4.59 2.71 6.48
C ARG A 42 5.17 2.40 5.11
N TYR A 43 5.72 3.38 4.39
CA TYR A 43 6.42 3.13 3.13
C TYR A 43 7.65 2.26 3.36
N THR A 44 8.41 2.50 4.43
CA THR A 44 9.56 1.64 4.77
C THR A 44 9.12 0.20 5.03
N HIS A 45 8.07 0.00 5.85
CA HIS A 45 7.55 -1.35 6.15
C HIS A 45 6.85 -2.00 4.95
N GLY A 46 6.16 -1.20 4.12
CA GLY A 46 5.51 -1.65 2.89
C GLY A 46 6.52 -2.11 1.84
N GLU A 47 7.60 -1.36 1.64
CA GLU A 47 8.75 -1.75 0.81
C GLU A 47 9.38 -3.06 1.30
N HIS A 48 9.55 -3.21 2.62
CA HIS A 48 10.07 -4.45 3.21
C HIS A 48 9.10 -5.62 3.03
N ALA A 49 7.79 -5.41 3.20
CA ALA A 49 6.77 -6.44 2.99
C ALA A 49 6.66 -6.85 1.52
N GLU A 50 6.66 -5.89 0.59
CA GLU A 50 6.70 -6.17 -0.85
C GLU A 50 7.96 -6.93 -1.26
N ARG A 51 9.14 -6.56 -0.73
CA ARG A 51 10.37 -7.32 -0.97
C ARG A 51 10.30 -8.75 -0.44
N ALA A 52 9.70 -8.95 0.73
CA ALA A 52 9.52 -10.28 1.30
C ALA A 52 8.55 -11.14 0.47
N VAL A 53 7.46 -10.54 -0.04
CA VAL A 53 6.50 -11.20 -0.94
C VAL A 53 7.16 -11.54 -2.28
N ARG A 54 7.92 -10.62 -2.88
CA ARG A 54 8.63 -10.88 -4.16
C ARG A 54 9.70 -11.96 -4.05
N THR A 55 10.31 -12.13 -2.89
CA THR A 55 11.32 -13.18 -2.66
C THR A 55 10.66 -14.57 -2.46
N SER A 56 9.38 -14.60 -2.05
CA SER A 56 8.62 -15.83 -1.78
C SER A 56 7.57 -16.16 -2.85
N ALA A 57 7.39 -15.28 -3.84
CA ALA A 57 6.51 -15.54 -4.97
C ALA A 57 7.20 -16.51 -5.93
N ASP A 58 6.66 -17.73 -6.03
CA ASP A 58 7.01 -18.63 -7.12
C ASP A 58 6.66 -17.98 -8.47
N PRO A 59 7.52 -18.12 -9.49
CA PRO A 59 7.20 -17.62 -10.82
C PRO A 59 5.92 -18.30 -11.31
N LEU A 60 4.96 -17.50 -11.80
CA LEU A 60 3.79 -18.02 -12.49
C LEU A 60 4.28 -18.89 -13.68
N PRO A 61 3.69 -20.08 -13.90
CA PRO A 61 4.10 -20.91 -15.02
C PRO A 61 3.93 -20.12 -16.32
N ASN A 62 4.97 -20.14 -17.15
CA ASN A 62 4.97 -19.46 -18.44
C ASN A 62 3.80 -20.01 -19.27
N SER A 63 2.93 -19.13 -19.77
CA SER A 63 1.75 -19.49 -20.57
C SER A 63 2.06 -20.27 -21.86
N GLU A 64 3.33 -20.49 -22.19
CA GLU A 64 3.78 -21.26 -23.34
C GLU A 64 3.70 -22.79 -23.13
N GLU A 65 3.64 -23.29 -21.89
CA GLU A 65 3.54 -24.74 -21.63
C GLU A 65 2.10 -25.28 -21.75
N GLN A 66 1.07 -24.42 -21.74
CA GLN A 66 -0.33 -24.86 -21.81
C GLN A 66 -0.80 -25.19 -23.24
N THR A 67 -0.15 -24.65 -24.27
CA THR A 67 -0.52 -24.95 -25.67
C THR A 67 0.12 -26.23 -26.22
N ALA A 68 1.13 -26.79 -25.54
CA ALA A 68 1.81 -28.00 -26.01
C ALA A 68 1.11 -29.30 -25.62
N HIS A 69 0.19 -29.28 -24.64
CA HIS A 69 -0.51 -30.49 -24.17
C HIS A 69 -1.77 -30.84 -24.99
N ASP A 70 -2.24 -29.93 -25.86
CA ASP A 70 -3.47 -30.10 -26.63
C ASP A 70 -3.22 -30.62 -28.06
N GLN A 71 -1.97 -30.96 -28.41
CA GLN A 71 -1.61 -31.52 -29.72
C GLN A 71 -0.91 -32.88 -29.55
N ARG A 72 -1.69 -33.91 -29.26
CA ARG A 72 -1.36 -35.29 -29.65
C ARG A 72 -2.52 -35.90 -30.45
N PRO A 73 -2.19 -36.73 -31.46
CA PRO A 73 -2.98 -36.89 -32.67
C PRO A 73 -4.15 -37.85 -32.46
N SER A 74 -5.28 -37.54 -33.10
CA SER A 74 -6.35 -38.51 -33.34
C SER A 74 -6.39 -38.82 -34.83
N GLY A 75 -6.02 -40.05 -35.20
CA GLY A 75 -6.26 -40.61 -36.54
C GLY A 75 -5.03 -40.68 -37.43
#